data_AF-A0A7X7ZL26-F1
#
_entry.id   AF-A0A7X7ZL26-F1
#
_cell.length_a   1.000
_cell.length_b   1.000
_cell.length_c   1.000
_cell.angle_alpha   90.00
_cell.angle_beta   90.00
_cell.angle_gamma   90.00
#
_symmetry.space_group_name_H-M   'P 1'
#
loop_
_entity.id
_entity.type
_entity.pdbx_description
1 polymer ?
#
loop_
_entity_poly.entity_id
_entity_poly.type
_entity_poly.pdbx_seq_one_letter_code
_entity_poly.pdbx_strand_id
1 'polypeptide(L)'
;MIVYHVCGANKLRRYKQSGFIKPPIRGWVTIQEAERFSKQTGRPIILRLKFPENAKVLEGHRGMARYIETPYDVRDLFGKT
;
A
#
# COMPACT_ATOMS: atom_id res chain seq x y z
N MET A 1 -10.73 6.50 1.84
CA MET A 1 -10.61 5.42 2.84
C MET A 1 -9.16 5.18 3.24
N ILE A 2 -8.95 4.67 4.46
CA ILE A 2 -7.64 4.19 4.91
C ILE A 2 -7.42 2.78 4.35
N VAL A 3 -6.23 2.53 3.81
CA VAL A 3 -5.78 1.20 3.40
C VAL A 3 -4.38 0.93 3.92
N TYR A 4 -4.02 -0.34 3.99
CA TYR A 4 -2.73 -0.81 4.46
C TYR A 4 -1.97 -1.42 3.28
N HIS A 5 -0.89 -0.81 2.82
CA HIS A 5 -0.06 -1.26 1.70
C HIS A 5 1.13 -2.10 2.20
N VAL A 6 1.20 -3.36 1.78
CA VAL A 6 2.27 -4.28 2.17
C VAL A 6 3.40 -4.27 1.14
N CYS A 7 4.64 -4.07 1.60
CA CYS A 7 5.83 -4.03 0.75
C CYS A 7 7.08 -4.59 1.45
N GLY A 8 8.15 -4.78 0.69
CA GLY A 8 9.47 -5.14 1.21
C GLY A 8 10.42 -3.94 1.26
N ALA A 9 11.55 -4.09 1.96
CA ALA A 9 12.52 -3.01 2.19
C ALA A 9 13.06 -2.39 0.89
N ASN A 10 13.31 -3.21 -0.14
CA ASN A 10 13.76 -2.74 -1.45
C ASN A 10 12.74 -1.82 -2.13
N LYS A 11 11.44 -2.10 -1.98
CA LYS A 11 10.38 -1.23 -2.53
C LYS A 11 10.27 0.05 -1.70
N LEU A 12 10.29 -0.05 -0.38
CA LEU A 12 10.29 1.13 0.50
C LEU A 12 11.43 2.10 0.15
N ARG A 13 12.65 1.58 -0.06
CA ARG A 13 13.79 2.39 -0.50
C ARG A 13 13.52 3.11 -1.81
N ARG A 14 12.94 2.42 -2.81
CA ARG A 14 12.58 3.04 -4.09
C ARG A 14 11.54 4.14 -3.91
N TYR A 15 10.53 3.91 -3.07
CA TYR A 15 9.47 4.90 -2.80
C TYR A 15 10.06 6.17 -2.18
N LYS A 16 11.00 6.03 -1.23
CA LYS A 16 11.74 7.15 -0.65
C LYS A 16 12.54 7.93 -1.70
N GLN A 17 13.21 7.22 -2.62
CA GLN A 17 14.02 7.84 -3.67
C GLN A 17 13.18 8.54 -4.74
N SER A 18 12.04 7.96 -5.13
CA SER A 18 11.18 8.54 -6.17
C SER A 18 10.18 9.57 -5.62
N GLY A 19 9.86 9.53 -4.33
CA GLY A 19 8.81 10.36 -3.73
C GLY A 19 7.38 9.87 -4.02
N PHE A 20 7.22 8.76 -4.74
CA PHE A 20 5.92 8.18 -5.07
C PHE A 20 5.96 6.65 -5.13
N ILE A 21 4.82 6.02 -4.86
CA ILE A 21 4.57 4.61 -5.17
C ILE A 21 4.03 4.54 -6.60
N LYS A 22 4.62 3.67 -7.43
CA LYS A 22 4.19 3.45 -8.81
C LYS A 22 2.94 2.54 -8.87
N PRO A 23 1.98 2.82 -9.76
CA PRO A 23 0.81 1.96 -9.96
C PRO A 23 1.19 0.62 -10.61
N PRO A 24 0.34 -0.43 -10.47
CA PRO A 24 -0.88 -0.46 -9.66
C PRO A 24 -0.55 -0.54 -8.15
N ILE A 25 -1.23 0.27 -7.35
CA ILE A 25 -1.01 0.36 -5.89
C ILE A 25 -2.13 -0.37 -5.20
N ARG A 26 -1.80 -1.40 -4.42
CA ARG A 26 -2.76 -2.28 -3.75
C ARG A 26 -2.68 -2.10 -2.24
N GLY A 27 -3.81 -2.09 -1.56
CA GLY A 27 -3.87 -2.05 -0.11
C GLY A 27 -5.07 -2.80 0.43
N TRP A 28 -4.95 -3.31 1.65
CA TRP A 28 -6.03 -3.98 2.37
C TRP A 28 -6.83 -2.98 3.18
N VAL A 29 -8.14 -3.19 3.30
CA VAL A 29 -9.05 -2.29 4.04
C VAL A 29 -8.93 -2.45 5.56
N THR A 30 -8.36 -3.56 6.04
CA THR A 30 -8.07 -3.81 7.46
C THR A 30 -6.60 -4.14 7.68
N ILE A 31 -6.09 -3.81 8.87
CA ILE A 31 -4.70 -4.11 9.25
C ILE A 31 -4.48 -5.62 9.37
N GLN A 32 -5.46 -6.38 9.85
CA GLN A 32 -5.38 -7.82 10.06
C GLN A 32 -5.16 -8.58 8.75
N GLU A 33 -5.85 -8.20 7.67
CA GLU A 33 -5.64 -8.82 6.36
C GLU A 33 -4.28 -8.42 5.75
N ALA A 34 -3.82 -7.19 6.00
CA ALA A 34 -2.47 -6.77 5.61
C ALA A 34 -1.39 -7.56 6.36
N GLU A 35 -1.56 -7.80 7.66
CA GLU A 35 -0.66 -8.62 8.48
C GLU A 35 -0.66 -10.07 8.01
N ARG A 36 -1.83 -10.65 7.71
CA ARG A 36 -1.92 -12.00 7.15
C ARG A 36 -1.17 -12.09 5.82
N PHE A 37 -1.35 -11.13 4.93
CA PHE A 37 -0.66 -11.09 3.65
C PHE A 37 0.85 -10.84 3.80
N SER A 38 1.25 -9.98 4.74
CA SER A 38 2.65 -9.74 5.11
C SER A 38 3.33 -11.05 5.53
N LYS A 39 2.72 -11.80 6.46
CA LYS A 39 3.20 -13.12 6.89
C LYS A 39 3.26 -14.12 5.74
N GLN A 40 2.20 -14.20 4.92
CA GLN A 40 2.14 -15.12 3.79
C GLN A 40 3.22 -14.85 2.72
N THR A 41 3.59 -13.59 2.51
CA THR A 41 4.51 -13.19 1.44
C THR A 41 5.94 -12.88 1.91
N GLY A 42 6.18 -12.90 3.23
CA GLY A 42 7.47 -12.51 3.83
C GLY A 42 7.81 -11.03 3.65
N ARG A 43 6.81 -10.16 3.44
CA ARG A 43 7.00 -8.72 3.18
C ARG A 43 6.73 -7.92 4.45
N PRO A 44 7.76 -7.49 5.19
CA PRO A 44 7.59 -7.08 6.58
C PRO A 44 7.00 -5.67 6.78
N ILE A 45 6.96 -4.83 5.74
CA ILE A 45 6.61 -3.41 5.89
C ILE A 45 5.16 -3.19 5.50
N ILE A 46 4.40 -2.56 6.38
CA ILE A 46 3.01 -2.15 6.16
C ILE A 46 2.93 -0.63 6.25
N LEU A 47 2.50 0.04 5.17
CA LEU A 47 2.31 1.47 5.10
C LEU A 47 0.82 1.80 5.20
N ARG A 48 0.46 2.77 6.05
CA ARG A 48 -0.92 3.28 6.14
C ARG A 48 -1.11 4.40 5.12
N LEU A 49 -1.93 4.16 4.10
CA LEU A 49 -2.22 5.10 3.00
C LEU A 49 -3.68 5.55 3.04
N LYS A 50 -3.97 6.66 2.36
CA LYS A 50 -5.34 7.20 2.21
C LYS A 50 -5.75 7.18 0.73
N PHE A 51 -6.46 6.13 0.33
CA PHE A 51 -7.00 6.04 -1.03
C PHE A 51 -8.27 6.88 -1.20
N PRO A 52 -8.62 7.29 -2.43
CA PRO A 52 -9.95 7.81 -2.76
C PRO A 52 -11.05 6.84 -2.33
N GLU A 53 -12.24 7.34 -1.96
CA GLU A 53 -13.37 6.49 -1.56
C GLU A 53 -13.88 5.59 -2.71
N ASN A 54 -13.67 6.02 -3.95
CA ASN A 54 -14.04 5.28 -5.16
C ASN A 54 -12.94 4.34 -5.68
N ALA A 55 -11.91 4.02 -4.88
CA ALA A 55 -10.86 3.12 -5.35
C ALA A 55 -11.41 1.71 -5.64
N LYS A 56 -10.96 1.13 -6.76
CA LYS A 56 -11.47 -0.13 -7.32
C LYS A 56 -11.22 -1.29 -6.36
N VAL A 57 -12.18 -2.21 -6.27
CA VAL A 57 -11.99 -3.49 -5.59
C VAL A 57 -11.06 -4.34 -6.44
N LEU A 58 -10.01 -4.89 -5.83
CA LEU A 58 -9.19 -5.89 -6.49
C LEU A 58 -9.94 -7.23 -6.38
N GLU A 59 -10.36 -7.79 -7.51
CA GLU A 59 -11.01 -9.10 -7.55
C GLU A 59 -10.10 -10.19 -7.00
N GLY A 60 -10.71 -11.23 -6.41
CA GLY A 60 -10.00 -12.11 -5.47
C GLY A 60 -9.83 -11.43 -4.10
N HIS A 61 -9.12 -12.06 -3.16
CA HIS A 61 -8.86 -11.47 -1.83
C HIS A 61 -10.09 -11.12 -0.97
N ARG A 62 -11.20 -11.85 -1.15
CA ARG A 62 -12.43 -11.73 -0.32
C ARG A 62 -13.03 -10.31 -0.31
N GLY A 63 -12.79 -9.50 -1.35
CA GLY A 63 -13.25 -8.11 -1.41
C GLY A 63 -12.54 -7.15 -0.45
N MET A 64 -11.46 -7.59 0.22
CA MET A 64 -10.74 -6.82 1.23
C MET A 64 -9.59 -5.99 0.65
N ALA A 65 -9.26 -6.20 -0.62
CA ALA A 65 -8.18 -5.50 -1.30
C ALA A 65 -8.74 -4.42 -2.23
N ARG A 66 -8.09 -3.26 -2.21
CA ARG A 66 -8.42 -2.10 -3.04
C ARG A 66 -7.19 -1.71 -3.84
N TYR A 67 -7.39 -1.11 -5.01
CA TYR A 67 -6.29 -0.61 -5.81
C TYR A 67 -6.59 0.71 -6.51
N ILE A 68 -5.50 1.44 -6.78
CA ILE A 68 -5.50 2.63 -7.63
C ILE A 68 -4.47 2.47 -8.74
N GLU A 69 -4.77 3.09 -9.88
CA GLU A 69 -3.92 3.10 -11.08
C GLU A 69 -3.16 4.41 -11.23
N THR A 70 -3.36 5.35 -10.31
CA THR A 70 -2.62 6.60 -10.22
C THR A 70 -1.42 6.44 -9.27
N PRO A 71 -0.29 7.11 -9.53
CA PRO A 71 0.80 7.23 -8.57
C PRO A 71 0.32 7.80 -7.22
N TYR A 72 0.94 7.37 -6.12
CA TYR A 72 0.63 7.86 -4.77
C TYR A 72 1.84 8.59 -4.21
N ASP A 73 1.67 9.86 -3.85
CA ASP A 73 2.72 10.68 -3.24
C ASP A 73 3.05 10.19 -1.82
N VAL A 74 4.33 10.01 -1.53
CA VAL A 74 4.81 9.57 -0.21
C VAL A 74 5.86 10.50 0.39
N ARG A 75 6.06 11.70 -0.18
CA ARG A 75 7.06 12.65 0.31
C ARG A 75 6.81 13.04 1.75
N ASP A 76 5.55 13.28 2.11
CA ASP A 76 5.16 13.62 3.48
C ASP A 76 5.11 12.38 4.41
N LEU A 77 5.12 11.17 3.85
CA LEU A 77 4.98 9.92 4.62
C LEU A 77 6.25 9.59 5.44
N PHE A 78 7.39 10.11 5.04
CA PHE A 78 8.70 9.80 5.63
C PHE A 78 9.31 10.96 6.43
N GLY A 79 8.54 12.04 6.63
CA GLY A 79 9.02 13.29 7.20
C GLY A 79 9.85 14.12 6.21
N LYS A 80 9.96 15.42 6.46
CA LYS A 80 10.94 16.27 5.76
C LYS A 80 12.32 15.82 6.24
N THR A 81 13.09 15.17 5.37
CA THR A 81 14.53 14.98 5.56
C THR A 81 15.26 16.30 5.42
#